data_AF-A0A957NSB4-F1
#
_entry.id   AF-A0A957NSB4-F1
#
_cell.length_a   1.000
_cell.length_b   1.000
_cell.length_c   1.000
_cell.angle_alpha   90.00
_cell.angle_beta   90.00
_cell.angle_gamma   90.00
#
_symmetry.space_group_name_H-M   'P 1'
#
loop_
_entity.id
_entity.type
_entity.pdbx_description
1 polymer ?
#
loop_
_entity_poly.entity_id
_entity_poly.type
_entity_poly.pdbx_seq_one_letter_code
_entity_poly.pdbx_strand_id
1 'polypeptide(L)'
;MNIDQQTLNRARGAAHEAVRRLIYDPNVLMIDIGWPEHGGVLYENELAIRVHVEKKIPQGPALEVATQSGVTRGEIPSFIDGFPVDIPQSPYRLHQWWSGGWQRPTPLRARRTEPIQGGISVANGRIRGYGTLGGVVRDRTSGAPMILSNWHVLVGQWHARPGWPIFQPGQGDGGGDADTVARLSRDAMSVNLDAAVAELTNDRQWINDQLGLGP
;
A
#
# COMPACT_ATOMS: atom_id res chain seq x y z
N MET A 1 -0.20 19.96 -13.61
CA MET A 1 -0.90 21.17 -13.10
C MET A 1 -0.55 21.34 -11.62
N ASN A 2 -0.30 22.56 -11.14
CA ASN A 2 -0.15 22.82 -9.71
C ASN A 2 -1.56 23.11 -9.17
N ILE A 3 -2.24 22.08 -8.64
CA ILE A 3 -3.56 22.27 -8.03
C ILE A 3 -3.34 23.05 -6.74
N ASP A 4 -4.01 24.19 -6.59
CA ASP A 4 -3.84 25.02 -5.41
C ASP A 4 -4.37 24.31 -4.14
N GLN A 5 -3.78 24.66 -3.00
CA GLN A 5 -4.08 24.00 -1.73
C GLN A 5 -5.55 24.17 -1.31
N GLN A 6 -6.20 25.27 -1.68
CA GLN A 6 -7.60 25.52 -1.35
C GLN A 6 -8.52 24.60 -2.14
N THR A 7 -8.25 24.38 -3.43
CA THR A 7 -8.97 23.41 -4.26
C THR A 7 -8.78 21.99 -3.76
N LEU A 8 -7.57 21.57 -3.39
CA LEU A 8 -7.33 20.26 -2.78
C LEU A 8 -8.09 20.07 -1.46
N ASN A 9 -8.16 21.10 -0.62
CA ASN A 9 -8.90 21.02 0.64
C ASN A 9 -10.41 20.89 0.41
N ARG A 10 -10.97 21.60 -0.59
CA ARG A 10 -12.37 21.44 -0.98
C ARG A 10 -12.64 20.04 -1.54
N ALA A 11 -11.73 19.50 -2.36
CA ALA A 11 -11.84 18.15 -2.90
C ALA A 11 -11.82 17.08 -1.79
N ARG A 12 -11.00 17.27 -0.75
CA ARG A 12 -11.01 16.42 0.46
C ARG A 12 -12.35 16.46 1.18
N GLY A 13 -12.96 17.65 1.30
CA GLY A 13 -14.32 17.79 1.82
C GLY A 13 -15.34 17.01 1.00
N ALA A 14 -15.32 17.17 -0.32
CA ALA A 14 -16.18 16.47 -1.26
C ALA A 14 -15.99 14.94 -1.20
N ALA A 15 -14.75 14.46 -1.08
CA ALA A 15 -14.45 13.04 -0.91
C ALA A 15 -15.03 12.47 0.40
N HIS A 16 -14.92 13.22 1.50
CA HIS A 16 -15.54 12.81 2.77
C HIS A 16 -17.06 12.73 2.65
N GLU A 17 -17.69 13.66 1.93
CA GLU A 17 -19.13 13.63 1.68
C GLU A 17 -19.53 12.44 0.79
N ALA A 18 -18.75 12.15 -0.25
CA ALA A 18 -18.92 10.96 -1.06
C ALA A 18 -18.84 9.67 -0.23
N VAL A 19 -17.85 9.57 0.67
CA VAL A 19 -17.72 8.43 1.59
C VAL A 19 -18.96 8.29 2.47
N ARG A 20 -19.44 9.37 3.10
CA ARG A 20 -20.64 9.31 3.93
C ARG A 20 -21.88 8.81 3.18
N ARG A 21 -22.04 9.20 1.93
CA ARG A 21 -23.22 8.87 1.11
C ARG A 21 -23.13 7.47 0.50
N LEU A 22 -21.96 7.08 0.00
CA LEU A 22 -21.82 6.00 -0.98
C LEU A 22 -21.02 4.79 -0.48
N ILE A 23 -20.23 4.90 0.59
CA ILE A 23 -19.30 3.80 0.97
C ILE A 23 -20.00 2.50 1.36
N TYR A 24 -21.27 2.57 1.76
CA TYR A 24 -22.08 1.40 2.11
C TYR A 24 -22.90 0.85 0.95
N ASP A 25 -22.78 1.44 -0.25
CA ASP A 25 -23.34 0.87 -1.47
C ASP A 25 -22.61 -0.44 -1.80
N PRO A 26 -23.34 -1.57 -1.98
CA PRO A 26 -22.72 -2.87 -2.27
C PRO A 26 -21.86 -2.90 -3.54
N ASN A 27 -22.13 -2.01 -4.50
CA ASN A 27 -21.38 -1.90 -5.73
C ASN A 27 -20.16 -0.98 -5.63
N VAL A 28 -20.00 -0.22 -4.53
CA VAL A 28 -18.89 0.72 -4.33
C VAL A 28 -17.76 0.04 -3.57
N LEU A 29 -16.56 0.04 -4.16
CA LEU A 29 -15.38 -0.62 -3.61
C LEU A 29 -14.40 0.34 -2.96
N MET A 30 -14.23 1.53 -3.54
CA MET A 30 -13.28 2.54 -3.09
C MET A 30 -13.74 3.93 -3.51
N ILE A 31 -13.42 4.94 -2.69
CA ILE A 31 -13.65 6.34 -3.01
C ILE A 31 -12.34 7.10 -2.80
N ASP A 32 -11.91 7.85 -3.81
CA ASP A 32 -10.70 8.67 -3.74
C ASP A 32 -10.87 10.03 -4.46
N ILE A 33 -9.78 10.79 -4.47
CA ILE A 33 -9.62 11.99 -5.28
C ILE A 33 -8.54 11.69 -6.30
N GLY A 34 -8.80 11.97 -7.56
CA GLY A 34 -7.81 11.77 -8.60
C GLY A 34 -8.20 12.38 -9.93
N TRP A 35 -7.47 11.98 -10.94
CA TRP A 35 -7.72 12.39 -12.31
C TRP A 35 -8.85 11.55 -12.91
N PRO A 36 -9.86 12.19 -13.54
CA PRO A 36 -10.91 11.44 -14.22
C PRO A 36 -10.36 10.74 -15.46
N GLU A 37 -11.04 9.67 -15.87
CA GLU A 37 -10.77 8.98 -17.12
C GLU A 37 -11.81 9.37 -18.18
N HIS A 38 -11.35 9.88 -19.33
CA HIS A 38 -12.22 10.07 -20.50
C HIS A 38 -11.69 9.19 -21.64
N GLY A 39 -12.52 8.26 -22.11
CA GLY A 39 -12.18 7.38 -23.24
C GLY A 39 -10.94 6.49 -23.00
N GLY A 40 -10.70 6.04 -21.77
CA GLY A 40 -9.53 5.21 -21.44
C GLY A 40 -8.26 5.99 -21.10
N VAL A 41 -8.31 7.32 -21.12
CA VAL A 41 -7.16 8.19 -20.86
C VAL A 41 -7.40 8.99 -19.60
N LEU A 42 -6.41 9.06 -18.71
CA LEU A 42 -6.45 9.92 -17.52
C LEU A 42 -6.17 11.37 -17.88
N TYR A 43 -6.98 12.29 -17.37
CA TYR A 43 -6.85 13.72 -17.62
C TYR A 43 -6.23 14.40 -16.41
N GLU A 44 -4.89 14.47 -16.41
CA GLU A 44 -4.09 14.95 -15.27
C GLU A 44 -4.25 16.46 -14.95
N ASN A 45 -4.96 17.19 -15.81
CA ASN A 45 -5.32 18.59 -15.66
C ASN A 45 -6.71 18.80 -15.02
N GLU A 46 -7.42 17.73 -14.68
CA GLU A 46 -8.77 17.77 -14.09
C GLU A 46 -8.78 17.04 -12.75
N LEU A 47 -9.59 17.51 -11.79
CA LEU A 47 -9.74 16.87 -10.49
C LEU A 47 -11.16 16.36 -10.33
N ALA A 48 -11.31 15.09 -9.97
CA ALA A 48 -12.59 14.44 -9.77
C ALA A 48 -12.61 13.65 -8.45
N ILE A 49 -13.82 13.44 -7.94
CA ILE A 49 -14.08 12.40 -6.94
C ILE A 49 -14.25 11.09 -7.68
N ARG A 50 -13.41 10.09 -7.40
CA ARG A 50 -13.49 8.80 -8.08
C ARG A 50 -14.21 7.81 -7.21
N VAL A 51 -15.33 7.28 -7.72
CA VAL A 51 -16.13 6.27 -7.04
C VAL A 51 -15.95 4.97 -7.81
N HIS A 52 -15.07 4.11 -7.31
CA HIS A 52 -14.74 2.85 -7.97
C HIS A 52 -15.81 1.82 -7.69
N VAL A 53 -16.35 1.24 -8.76
CA VAL A 53 -17.43 0.26 -8.69
C VAL A 53 -16.99 -1.13 -9.14
N GLU A 54 -17.64 -2.17 -8.60
CA GLU A 54 -17.43 -3.54 -9.11
C GLU A 54 -17.95 -3.67 -10.53
N LYS A 55 -19.12 -3.07 -10.81
CA LYS A 55 -19.74 -3.07 -12.14
C LYS A 55 -20.40 -1.74 -12.46
N LYS A 56 -20.19 -1.21 -13.68
CA LYS A 56 -20.97 -0.10 -14.22
C LYS A 56 -22.39 -0.58 -14.52
N ILE A 57 -23.37 0.11 -13.94
CA ILE A 57 -24.79 -0.17 -14.14
C ILE A 57 -25.37 0.93 -15.03
N PRO A 58 -25.89 0.60 -16.23
CA PRO A 58 -26.53 1.60 -17.08
C PRO A 58 -27.75 2.22 -16.39
N GLN A 59 -27.99 3.50 -16.68
CA GLN A 59 -29.17 4.23 -16.21
C GLN A 59 -30.49 3.59 -16.69
N GLY A 60 -31.60 3.96 -16.05
CA GLY A 60 -32.94 3.50 -16.42
C GLY A 60 -33.27 2.10 -15.89
N PRO A 61 -33.96 1.23 -16.67
CA PRO A 61 -34.49 -0.03 -16.15
C PRO A 61 -33.46 -0.95 -15.50
N ALA A 62 -32.21 -0.94 -16.00
CA ALA A 62 -31.13 -1.75 -15.43
C ALA A 62 -30.75 -1.29 -14.01
N LEU A 63 -30.72 0.03 -13.77
CA LEU A 63 -30.46 0.60 -12.46
C LEU A 63 -31.61 0.36 -11.49
N GLU A 64 -32.85 0.45 -11.95
CA GLU A 64 -34.05 0.15 -11.15
C GLU A 64 -34.02 -1.29 -10.63
N VAL A 65 -33.78 -2.25 -11.53
CA VAL A 65 -33.66 -3.68 -11.16
C VAL A 65 -32.48 -3.93 -10.22
N ALA A 66 -31.33 -3.29 -10.47
CA ALA A 66 -30.16 -3.45 -9.61
C ALA A 66 -30.37 -2.87 -8.20
N THR A 67 -31.10 -1.75 -8.10
CA THR A 67 -31.46 -1.13 -6.82
C THR A 67 -32.44 -2.01 -6.05
N GLN A 68 -33.48 -2.52 -6.72
CA GLN A 68 -34.47 -3.42 -6.10
C GLN A 68 -33.86 -4.75 -5.63
N SER A 69 -32.86 -5.26 -6.35
CA SER A 69 -32.16 -6.50 -5.99
C SER A 69 -31.01 -6.28 -4.99
N GLY A 70 -30.75 -5.05 -4.55
CA GLY A 70 -29.71 -4.73 -3.58
C GLY A 70 -28.28 -4.87 -4.14
N VAL A 71 -28.12 -4.91 -5.46
CA VAL A 71 -26.79 -4.88 -6.11
C VAL A 71 -26.15 -3.51 -5.93
N THR A 72 -26.95 -2.44 -5.88
CA THR A 72 -26.54 -1.07 -5.58
C THR A 72 -27.63 -0.39 -4.76
N ARG A 73 -27.33 0.75 -4.12
CA ARG A 73 -28.31 1.59 -3.42
C ARG A 73 -28.95 2.64 -4.33
N GLY A 74 -28.50 2.76 -5.57
CA GLY A 74 -29.12 3.62 -6.57
C GLY A 74 -28.10 4.34 -7.45
N GLU A 75 -28.51 5.50 -7.95
CA GLU A 75 -27.67 6.33 -8.80
C GLU A 75 -26.52 6.96 -8.03
N ILE A 76 -25.31 6.90 -8.61
CA ILE A 76 -24.17 7.70 -8.15
C ILE A 76 -24.28 9.08 -8.83
N PRO A 77 -24.30 10.18 -8.06
CA PRO A 77 -24.46 11.53 -8.63
C PRO A 77 -23.24 11.89 -9.50
N SER A 78 -23.48 12.65 -10.57
CA SER A 78 -22.42 13.13 -11.47
C SER A 78 -21.53 14.23 -10.86
N PHE A 79 -21.96 14.84 -9.75
CA PHE A 79 -21.20 15.83 -8.99
C PHE A 79 -21.38 15.66 -7.48
N ILE A 80 -20.31 15.91 -6.71
CA ILE A 80 -20.32 15.96 -5.25
C ILE A 80 -19.59 17.23 -4.80
N ASP A 81 -20.28 18.10 -4.06
CA ASP A 81 -19.78 19.38 -3.55
C ASP A 81 -19.02 20.22 -4.59
N GLY A 82 -19.52 20.23 -5.83
CA GLY A 82 -18.98 20.99 -6.95
C GLY A 82 -17.84 20.32 -7.73
N PHE A 83 -17.44 19.11 -7.36
CA PHE A 83 -16.46 18.31 -8.11
C PHE A 83 -17.17 17.26 -8.98
N PRO A 84 -16.71 17.04 -10.23
CA PRO A 84 -17.23 15.97 -11.06
C PRO A 84 -16.92 14.60 -10.44
N VAL A 85 -17.80 13.64 -10.68
CA VAL A 85 -17.60 12.25 -10.26
C VAL A 85 -17.16 11.40 -11.45
N ASP A 86 -16.00 10.77 -11.30
CA ASP A 86 -15.54 9.69 -12.19
C ASP A 86 -15.96 8.34 -11.60
N ILE A 87 -16.46 7.43 -12.42
CA ILE A 87 -16.97 6.11 -11.98
C ILE A 87 -16.17 5.01 -12.66
N PRO A 88 -14.91 4.77 -12.28
CA PRO A 88 -14.11 3.67 -12.83
C PRO A 88 -14.69 2.31 -12.40
N GLN A 89 -14.76 1.37 -13.35
CA GLN A 89 -15.06 -0.02 -13.02
C GLN A 89 -13.74 -0.76 -12.78
N SER A 90 -13.52 -1.25 -11.57
CA SER A 90 -12.28 -1.94 -11.21
C SER A 90 -12.57 -3.11 -10.28
N PRO A 91 -12.48 -4.37 -10.73
CA PRO A 91 -12.68 -5.53 -9.86
C PRO A 91 -11.44 -5.71 -8.97
N TYR A 92 -11.36 -4.93 -7.90
CA TYR A 92 -10.30 -5.06 -6.92
C TYR A 92 -10.39 -6.44 -6.27
N ARG A 93 -9.38 -7.27 -6.56
CA ARG A 93 -9.20 -8.56 -5.90
C ARG A 93 -7.95 -8.44 -5.05
N LEU A 94 -8.04 -8.94 -3.83
CA LEU A 94 -6.86 -9.07 -3.01
C LEU A 94 -5.89 -9.99 -3.75
N HIS A 95 -4.64 -9.57 -3.89
CA HIS A 95 -3.60 -10.35 -4.54
C HIS A 95 -3.14 -11.48 -3.59
N GLN A 96 -4.08 -12.37 -3.24
CA GLN A 96 -3.88 -13.53 -2.38
C GLN A 96 -3.41 -14.70 -3.25
N TRP A 97 -2.17 -15.11 -3.01
CA TRP A 97 -1.48 -16.13 -3.81
C TRP A 97 -1.78 -17.58 -3.40
N TRP A 98 -2.57 -17.80 -2.36
CA TRP A 98 -2.75 -19.14 -1.80
C TRP A 98 -3.71 -20.03 -2.59
N SER A 99 -4.36 -19.54 -3.64
CA SER A 99 -5.28 -20.33 -4.47
C SER A 99 -4.83 -20.43 -5.92
N GLY A 100 -4.14 -21.53 -6.22
CA GLY A 100 -4.11 -22.11 -7.57
C GLY A 100 -2.79 -21.97 -8.32
N GLY A 101 -2.00 -23.04 -8.33
CA GLY A 101 -1.26 -23.57 -9.49
C GLY A 101 -0.21 -22.72 -10.22
N TRP A 102 -0.10 -21.42 -9.99
CA TRP A 102 0.89 -20.57 -10.64
C TRP A 102 2.19 -20.60 -9.82
N GLN A 103 3.22 -21.24 -10.38
CA GLN A 103 4.58 -21.20 -9.85
C GLN A 103 4.95 -19.76 -9.51
N ARG A 104 5.47 -19.55 -8.29
CA ARG A 104 5.94 -18.23 -7.89
C ARG A 104 7.01 -17.78 -8.89
N PRO A 105 6.82 -16.76 -9.76
CA PRO A 105 7.99 -16.14 -10.36
C PRO A 105 8.71 -15.52 -9.17
N THR A 106 9.92 -15.96 -8.80
CA THR A 106 10.67 -15.36 -7.70
C THR A 106 10.95 -13.91 -8.08
N PRO A 107 10.14 -12.93 -7.61
CA PRO A 107 10.28 -11.57 -8.10
C PRO A 107 11.68 -11.09 -7.73
N LEU A 108 12.26 -10.19 -8.51
CA LEU A 108 13.62 -9.67 -8.25
C LEU A 108 13.79 -9.22 -6.78
N ARG A 109 12.71 -8.66 -6.21
CA ARG A 109 12.57 -8.22 -4.81
C ARG A 109 12.70 -9.33 -3.77
N ALA A 110 12.35 -10.57 -4.09
CA ALA A 110 12.37 -11.72 -3.16
C ALA A 110 13.72 -12.45 -3.14
N ARG A 111 14.67 -12.08 -4.01
CA ARG A 111 15.98 -12.72 -4.06
C ARG A 111 16.90 -12.10 -3.02
N ARG A 112 17.93 -12.85 -2.60
CA ARG A 112 19.06 -12.26 -1.88
C ARG A 112 19.67 -11.15 -2.72
N THR A 113 19.83 -9.98 -2.14
CA THR A 113 20.32 -8.77 -2.81
C THR A 113 21.57 -8.24 -2.11
N GLU A 114 22.48 -7.71 -2.91
CA GLU A 114 23.67 -6.99 -2.48
C GLU A 114 24.02 -5.96 -3.58
N PRO A 115 23.98 -4.65 -3.31
CA PRO A 115 23.75 -4.02 -2.01
C PRO A 115 22.30 -4.11 -1.51
N ILE A 116 22.12 -4.02 -0.20
CA ILE A 116 20.82 -3.82 0.47
C ILE A 116 20.27 -2.44 0.06
N GLN A 117 19.02 -2.40 -0.40
CA GLN A 117 18.33 -1.20 -0.87
C GLN A 117 16.83 -1.30 -0.60
N GLY A 118 16.11 -0.18 -0.60
CA GLY A 118 14.67 -0.19 -0.38
C GLY A 118 13.91 -0.99 -1.45
N GLY A 119 12.73 -1.50 -1.09
CA GLY A 119 11.86 -2.26 -1.99
C GLY A 119 12.13 -3.76 -2.08
N ILE A 120 13.17 -4.27 -1.42
CA ILE A 120 13.50 -5.70 -1.36
C ILE A 120 12.84 -6.41 -0.18
N SER A 121 12.78 -7.74 -0.25
CA SER A 121 12.22 -8.61 0.78
C SER A 121 13.06 -8.57 2.06
N VAL A 122 12.43 -8.29 3.19
CA VAL A 122 12.99 -8.47 4.54
C VAL A 122 11.93 -8.99 5.50
N ALA A 123 12.34 -9.65 6.56
CA ALA A 123 11.45 -9.98 7.67
C ALA A 123 12.23 -10.26 8.94
N ASN A 124 11.55 -10.16 10.09
CA ASN A 124 12.05 -10.70 11.34
C ASN A 124 12.30 -12.22 11.20
N GLY A 125 13.51 -12.66 11.52
CA GLY A 125 13.92 -14.06 11.36
C GLY A 125 13.26 -15.03 12.33
N ARG A 126 12.49 -14.53 13.32
CA ARG A 126 11.70 -15.34 14.25
C ARG A 126 10.24 -15.56 13.79
N ILE A 127 9.83 -14.97 12.67
CA ILE A 127 8.50 -15.19 12.09
C ILE A 127 8.63 -15.84 10.71
N ARG A 128 7.71 -16.74 10.39
CA ARG A 128 7.55 -17.27 9.02
C ARG A 128 6.80 -16.23 8.19
N GLY A 129 7.55 -15.34 7.54
CA GLY A 129 6.95 -14.28 6.73
C GLY A 129 7.94 -13.59 5.81
N TYR A 130 7.40 -12.63 5.06
CA TYR A 130 8.13 -11.70 4.23
C TYR A 130 7.41 -10.35 4.28
N GLY A 131 8.16 -9.28 4.07
CA GLY A 131 7.67 -7.92 3.93
C GLY A 131 8.63 -7.12 3.09
N THR A 132 8.45 -5.81 3.02
CA THR A 132 9.26 -4.95 2.17
C THR A 132 10.11 -4.00 2.99
N LEU A 133 11.40 -3.93 2.66
CA LEU A 133 12.30 -2.92 3.21
C LEU A 133 11.85 -1.55 2.71
N GLY A 134 11.56 -0.62 3.63
CA GLY A 134 11.26 0.76 3.27
C GLY A 134 12.49 1.46 2.73
N GLY A 135 13.61 1.38 3.47
CA GLY A 135 14.89 1.95 3.05
C GLY A 135 15.92 1.96 4.16
N VAL A 136 17.11 2.47 3.85
CA VAL A 136 18.18 2.69 4.83
C VAL A 136 18.03 4.08 5.44
N VAL A 137 18.08 4.15 6.76
CA VAL A 137 17.97 5.39 7.53
C VAL A 137 19.16 5.52 8.50
N ARG A 138 19.32 6.67 9.13
CA ARG A 138 20.32 6.87 10.19
C ARG A 138 19.66 7.15 11.51
N ASP A 139 20.16 6.50 12.56
CA ASP A 139 19.80 6.87 13.92
C ASP A 139 20.31 8.28 14.21
N ARG A 140 19.42 9.16 14.68
CA ARG A 140 19.77 10.56 14.95
C ARG A 140 20.71 10.70 16.14
N THR A 141 20.67 9.78 17.10
CA THR A 141 21.44 9.86 18.34
C THR A 141 22.81 9.22 18.17
N SER A 142 22.88 8.00 17.61
CA SER A 142 24.14 7.27 17.44
C SER A 142 24.81 7.48 16.08
N GLY A 143 24.08 7.98 15.07
CA GLY A 143 24.55 8.06 13.69
C GLY A 143 24.60 6.70 12.97
N ALA A 144 24.20 5.61 13.64
CA ALA A 144 24.29 4.25 13.12
C ALA A 144 23.36 4.04 11.92
N PRO A 145 23.80 3.31 10.88
CA PRO A 145 22.95 2.94 9.76
C PRO A 145 21.92 1.90 10.19
N MET A 146 20.67 2.13 9.83
CA MET A 146 19.52 1.28 10.18
C MET A 146 18.67 0.99 8.95
N ILE A 147 17.86 -0.05 9.02
CA ILE A 147 16.76 -0.28 8.08
C ILE A 147 15.43 0.10 8.72
N LEU A 148 14.53 0.68 7.93
CA LEU A 148 13.16 1.04 8.30
C LEU A 148 12.16 0.18 7.52
N SER A 149 11.17 -0.36 8.22
CA SER A 149 9.98 -0.97 7.60
C SER A 149 8.82 -0.94 8.61
N ASN A 150 7.71 -1.55 8.26
CA ASN A 150 6.55 -1.64 9.14
C ASN A 150 6.87 -2.50 10.39
N TRP A 151 6.17 -2.21 11.49
CA TRP A 151 6.27 -3.01 12.72
C TRP A 151 5.93 -4.46 12.43
N HIS A 152 4.88 -4.73 11.65
CA HIS A 152 4.48 -6.10 11.34
C HIS A 152 5.54 -6.88 10.53
N VAL A 153 6.49 -6.19 9.89
CA VAL A 153 7.58 -6.79 9.11
C VAL A 153 8.82 -7.07 9.97
N LEU A 154 9.30 -6.08 10.72
CA LEU A 154 10.54 -6.21 11.51
C LEU A 154 10.31 -6.70 12.95
N VAL A 155 9.08 -6.65 13.43
CA VAL A 155 8.68 -7.10 14.78
C VAL A 155 7.72 -8.28 14.65
N GLY A 156 6.54 -8.05 14.07
CA GLY A 156 5.53 -9.06 13.72
C GLY A 156 4.88 -9.81 14.88
N GLN A 157 5.41 -9.70 16.10
CA GLN A 157 4.88 -10.34 17.29
C GLN A 157 5.16 -9.54 18.56
N TRP A 158 4.18 -9.49 19.46
CA TRP A 158 4.21 -8.66 20.66
C TRP A 158 5.35 -8.96 21.65
N HIS A 159 5.89 -10.18 21.62
CA HIS A 159 7.00 -10.60 22.49
C HIS A 159 8.37 -10.51 21.81
N ALA A 160 8.46 -9.85 20.65
CA ALA A 160 9.73 -9.60 19.99
C ALA A 160 10.63 -8.73 20.86
N ARG A 161 11.94 -8.95 20.72
CA ARG A 161 12.94 -8.29 21.56
C ARG A 161 14.02 -7.65 20.69
N PRO A 162 14.60 -6.52 21.13
CA PRO A 162 15.81 -5.99 20.51
C PRO A 162 16.90 -7.06 20.38
N GLY A 163 17.68 -7.00 19.32
CA GLY A 163 18.74 -7.97 18.98
C GLY A 163 18.28 -9.16 18.14
N TRP A 164 16.97 -9.35 17.92
CA TRP A 164 16.50 -10.41 17.03
C TRP A 164 16.94 -10.19 15.59
N PRO A 165 17.26 -11.28 14.85
CA PRO A 165 17.77 -11.15 13.50
C PRO A 165 16.70 -10.67 12.53
N ILE A 166 17.09 -9.85 11.57
CA ILE A 166 16.30 -9.54 10.37
C ILE A 166 17.00 -10.19 9.18
N PHE A 167 16.25 -10.97 8.40
CA PHE A 167 16.75 -11.65 7.21
C PHE A 167 16.44 -10.88 5.93
N GLN A 168 17.35 -10.93 4.97
CA GLN A 168 17.15 -10.49 3.59
C GLN A 168 17.64 -11.59 2.63
N PRO A 169 16.76 -12.31 1.91
CA PRO A 169 15.31 -12.12 1.86
C PRO A 169 14.63 -12.58 3.17
N GLY A 170 13.34 -12.25 3.35
CA GLY A 170 12.56 -12.81 4.46
C GLY A 170 12.39 -14.34 4.33
N GLN A 171 12.05 -15.02 5.42
CA GLN A 171 11.92 -16.48 5.43
C GLN A 171 10.85 -17.01 4.45
N GLY A 172 9.76 -16.26 4.26
CA GLY A 172 8.71 -16.61 3.30
C GLY A 172 9.12 -16.46 1.83
N ASP A 173 10.30 -15.88 1.58
CA ASP A 173 10.97 -15.78 0.28
C ASP A 173 12.25 -16.64 0.22
N GLY A 174 12.48 -17.50 1.21
CA GLY A 174 13.56 -18.49 1.23
C GLY A 174 14.81 -18.09 2.02
N GLY A 175 14.80 -16.96 2.74
CA GLY A 175 15.92 -16.56 3.58
C GLY A 175 16.03 -17.36 4.89
N GLY A 176 17.23 -17.36 5.49
CA GLY A 176 17.50 -18.03 6.76
C GLY A 176 18.60 -17.35 7.59
N ASP A 177 19.17 -18.09 8.55
CA ASP A 177 20.14 -17.54 9.51
C ASP A 177 21.36 -16.88 8.84
N ALA A 178 21.83 -17.45 7.72
CA ALA A 178 22.93 -16.93 6.91
C ALA A 178 22.61 -15.61 6.19
N ASP A 179 21.33 -15.21 6.17
CA ASP A 179 20.83 -14.00 5.51
C ASP A 179 20.59 -12.86 6.49
N THR A 180 21.09 -12.97 7.72
CA THR A 180 21.01 -11.88 8.71
C THR A 180 21.70 -10.62 8.18
N VAL A 181 20.97 -9.50 8.14
CA VAL A 181 21.49 -8.18 7.69
C VAL A 181 21.36 -7.09 8.74
N ALA A 182 20.46 -7.28 9.69
CA ALA A 182 20.21 -6.31 10.74
C ALA A 182 19.73 -6.99 12.02
N ARG A 183 19.78 -6.23 13.11
CA ARG A 183 19.30 -6.63 14.44
C ARG A 183 18.19 -5.66 14.84
N LEU A 184 17.02 -6.19 15.18
CA LEU A 184 15.88 -5.37 15.63
C LEU A 184 16.34 -4.42 16.75
N SER A 185 16.05 -3.12 16.62
CA SER A 185 16.44 -2.11 17.61
C SER A 185 15.23 -1.70 18.44
N ARG A 186 14.24 -1.07 17.81
CA ARG A 186 13.05 -0.52 18.46
C ARG A 186 11.92 -0.32 17.47
N ASP A 187 10.74 -0.02 18.01
CA ASP A 187 9.54 0.22 17.22
C ASP A 187 8.69 1.36 17.78
N ALA A 188 7.68 1.76 17.03
CA ALA A 188 6.83 2.91 17.32
C ALA A 188 5.38 2.52 17.68
N MET A 189 5.14 1.26 18.07
CA MET A 189 3.78 0.80 18.37
C MET A 189 3.19 1.47 19.61
N SER A 190 4.02 1.91 20.56
CA SER A 190 3.59 2.67 21.75
C SER A 190 2.92 4.02 21.43
N VAL A 191 3.14 4.53 20.22
CA VAL A 191 2.50 5.76 19.70
C VAL A 191 1.56 5.45 18.52
N ASN A 192 1.08 4.20 18.41
CA ASN A 192 0.14 3.72 17.39
C ASN A 192 0.66 3.85 15.94
N LEU A 193 1.97 3.65 15.73
CA LEU A 193 2.57 3.62 14.40
C LEU A 193 3.03 2.20 14.04
N ASP A 194 2.62 1.72 12.87
CA ASP A 194 3.13 0.48 12.26
C ASP A 194 4.52 0.74 11.65
N ALA A 195 5.52 0.97 12.50
CA ALA A 195 6.89 1.27 12.08
C ALA A 195 7.91 0.69 13.07
N ALA A 196 9.02 0.20 12.54
CA ALA A 196 10.14 -0.30 13.32
C ALA A 196 11.48 -0.07 12.60
N VAL A 197 12.56 -0.08 13.38
CA VAL A 197 13.93 0.03 12.87
C VAL A 197 14.82 -1.09 13.38
N ALA A 198 15.74 -1.52 12.55
CA ALA A 198 16.77 -2.51 12.90
C ALA A 198 18.15 -1.98 12.49
N GLU A 199 19.15 -2.18 13.33
CA GLU A 199 20.52 -1.73 13.08
C GLU A 199 21.22 -2.69 12.13
N LEU A 200 21.84 -2.16 11.06
CA LEU A 200 22.55 -2.97 10.07
C LEU A 200 23.78 -3.63 10.69
N THR A 201 24.02 -4.91 10.42
CA THR A 201 25.23 -5.61 10.86
C THR A 201 26.47 -5.16 10.09
N ASN A 202 26.27 -4.55 8.91
CA ASN A 202 27.30 -4.16 7.94
C ASN A 202 28.07 -5.35 7.32
N ASP A 203 27.53 -6.57 7.42
CA ASP A 203 28.08 -7.75 6.73
C ASP A 203 27.86 -7.71 5.21
N ARG A 204 26.95 -6.84 4.75
CA ARG A 204 26.66 -6.57 3.34
C ARG A 204 26.69 -5.09 3.04
N GLN A 205 27.08 -4.77 1.81
CA GLN A 205 26.97 -3.40 1.30
C GLN A 205 25.52 -2.93 1.27
N TRP A 206 25.29 -1.64 1.45
CA TRP A 206 23.98 -1.01 1.38
C TRP A 206 24.05 0.33 0.64
N ILE A 207 22.93 0.70 0.02
CA ILE A 207 22.71 1.98 -0.65
C ILE A 207 21.37 2.56 -0.21
N ASN A 208 21.21 3.88 -0.31
CA ASN A 208 19.95 4.54 0.03
C ASN A 208 19.12 4.83 -1.23
N ASP A 209 18.84 3.76 -1.98
CA ASP A 209 18.08 3.79 -3.23
C ASP A 209 16.84 2.90 -3.09
N GLN A 210 15.92 2.99 -4.04
CA GLN A 210 14.70 2.18 -4.08
C GLN A 210 14.67 1.28 -5.32
N LEU A 211 14.54 -0.04 -5.13
CA LEU A 211 14.60 -0.99 -6.23
C LEU A 211 13.50 -0.74 -7.26
N GLY A 212 13.93 -0.41 -8.48
CA GLY A 212 13.05 -0.13 -9.61
C GLY A 212 12.47 1.29 -9.60
N LEU A 213 12.97 2.17 -8.74
CA LEU A 213 12.58 3.57 -8.63
C LEU A 213 13.84 4.44 -8.52
N GLY A 214 14.44 4.75 -9.68
CA GLY A 214 15.54 5.72 -9.85
C GLY A 214 16.81 5.48 -9.03
N PRO A 215 17.84 6.31 -9.22
CA PRO A 215 18.47 7.01 -8.10
C PRO A 215 17.53 8.06 -7.49
#